data_AF-A0A5R9IM70-F1
#
_entry.id   AF-A0A5R9IM70-F1
#
_cell.length_a   1.000
_cell.length_b   1.000
_cell.length_c   1.000
_cell.angle_alpha   90.00
_cell.angle_beta   90.00
_cell.angle_gamma   90.00
#
_symmetry.space_group_name_H-M   'P 1'
#
loop_
_entity.id
_entity.type
_entity.pdbx_description
1 polymer ?
#
loop_
_entity_poly.entity_id
_entity_poly.type
_entity_poly.pdbx_seq_one_letter_code
_entity_poly.pdbx_strand_id
1 'polypeptide(L)' 'MDFDKIRIGMICGSRKGSGTVTWVDGATQMVYLTDLQDNRSFEVGLEELLDDPQIHNHDDYYY' A
#
# COMPACT_ATOMS: atom_id res chain seq x y z
N MET A 1 2.41 -4.19 -9.22
CA MET A 1 2.85 -4.64 -7.89
C MET A 1 2.51 -6.11 -7.74
N ASP A 2 3.45 -6.96 -7.32
CA ASP A 2 3.17 -8.39 -7.15
C ASP A 2 2.45 -8.67 -5.83
N PHE A 3 1.45 -9.56 -5.84
CA PHE A 3 0.69 -9.94 -4.65
C PHE A 3 1.58 -10.47 -3.51
N ASP A 4 2.62 -11.24 -3.86
CA ASP A 4 3.59 -11.81 -2.91
C ASP A 4 4.39 -10.75 -2.14
N LYS A 5 4.49 -9.53 -2.69
CA LYS A 5 5.25 -8.42 -2.09
C LYS A 5 4.41 -7.57 -1.14
N ILE A 6 3.08 -7.71 -1.14
CA ILE A 6 2.19 -6.89 -0.32
C ILE A 6 1.94 -7.57 1.01
N ARG A 7 2.21 -6.85 2.10
CA ARG A 7 1.99 -7.32 3.48
C ARG A 7 1.12 -6.33 4.23
N ILE A 8 0.30 -6.85 5.14
CA ILE A 8 -0.47 -6.04 6.09
C ILE A 8 0.53 -5.18 6.90
N GLY A 9 0.22 -3.89 7.03
CA GLY A 9 1.07 -2.88 7.67
C GLY A 9 1.99 -2.13 6.71
N MET A 10 2.12 -2.54 5.45
CA MET A 10 2.85 -1.76 4.45
C MET A 10 2.09 -0.48 4.08
N ILE A 11 2.81 0.60 3.83
CA ILE A 11 2.23 1.80 3.22
C ILE A 11 2.34 1.62 1.71
N CYS A 12 1.20 1.72 1.02
CA CYS A 12 1.15 1.67 -0.44
C CYS A 12 0.44 2.91 -0.97
N GLY A 13 0.99 3.46 -2.06
CA GLY A 13 0.33 4.48 -2.85
C GLY A 13 -0.57 3.84 -3.92
N SER A 14 -1.73 4.43 -4.15
CA SER A 14 -2.63 4.06 -5.24
C SER A 14 -3.12 5.31 -5.96
N ARG A 15 -3.81 5.14 -7.09
CA ARG A 15 -4.46 6.27 -7.80
C ARG A 15 -5.52 7.00 -6.98
N LYS A 16 -6.12 6.33 -5.99
CA LYS A 16 -7.15 6.91 -5.11
C LYS A 16 -6.57 7.64 -3.90
N GLY A 17 -5.33 7.33 -3.52
CA GLY A 17 -4.70 7.82 -2.30
C GLY A 17 -3.64 6.87 -1.78
N SER A 18 -2.93 7.31 -0.75
CA SER A 18 -1.91 6.51 -0.06
C SER A 18 -2.41 6.08 1.31
N GLY A 19 -2.17 4.83 1.66
CA GLY A 19 -2.69 4.28 2.91
C GLY A 19 -1.89 3.08 3.40
N THR A 20 -2.20 2.65 4.61
CA THR A 20 -1.65 1.42 5.20
C THR A 20 -2.52 0.23 4.81
N VAL A 21 -1.90 -0.83 4.29
CA VAL A 21 -2.56 -2.07 3.94
C VAL A 21 -3.10 -2.72 5.21
N THR A 22 -4.41 -2.87 5.30
CA THR A 22 -5.08 -3.52 6.43
C THR A 22 -5.59 -4.91 6.07
N TRP A 23 -5.90 -5.14 4.80
CA TRP A 23 -6.35 -6.44 4.31
C TRP A 23 -6.00 -6.64 2.84
N VAL A 24 -5.77 -7.88 2.45
CA VAL A 24 -5.47 -8.27 1.06
C VAL A 24 -6.38 -9.43 0.69
N ASP A 25 -7.21 -9.25 -0.32
CA ASP A 25 -8.05 -10.31 -0.88
C ASP A 25 -7.40 -10.88 -2.15
N GLY A 26 -6.89 -12.11 -2.05
CA GLY A 26 -6.28 -12.83 -3.17
C GLY A 26 -7.26 -13.43 -4.17
N ALA A 27 -8.54 -13.59 -3.80
CA ALA A 27 -9.54 -14.13 -4.71
C ALA A 27 -10.00 -13.07 -5.72
N THR A 28 -10.12 -11.82 -5.27
CA THR A 28 -10.57 -10.68 -6.09
C THR A 28 -9.43 -9.75 -6.50
N GLN A 29 -8.21 -10.00 -6.03
CA GLN A 29 -7.04 -9.13 -6.21
C GLN A 29 -7.30 -7.69 -5.75
N MET A 30 -8.02 -7.54 -4.64
CA MET A 30 -8.34 -6.27 -4.00
C MET A 30 -7.46 -6.06 -2.76
N VAL A 31 -7.06 -4.82 -2.52
CA VAL A 31 -6.31 -4.42 -1.34
C VAL A 31 -7.08 -3.34 -0.60
N TYR A 32 -7.25 -3.54 0.70
CA TYR A 32 -7.89 -2.57 1.57
C TYR A 32 -6.80 -1.74 2.24
N LEU A 33 -6.91 -0.44 2.05
CA LEU A 33 -6.01 0.56 2.58
C LEU A 33 -6.77 1.41 3.59
N THR A 34 -6.11 1.77 4.68
CA THR A 34 -6.58 2.81 5.58
C THR A 34 -5.81 4.08 5.30
N ASP A 35 -6.53 5.14 4.99
CA ASP A 35 -5.96 6.46 4.73
C ASP A 35 -5.19 6.98 5.95
N LEU A 36 -4.01 7.54 5.71
CA LEU A 36 -3.12 8.00 6.78
C LEU A 36 -3.60 9.31 7.45
N GLN A 37 -4.46 10.09 6.79
CA GLN A 37 -4.96 11.36 7.30
C GLN A 37 -6.33 11.22 7.95
N ASP A 38 -7.27 10.57 7.26
CA ASP A 38 -8.68 10.53 7.67
C ASP A 38 -9.08 9.20 8.34
N ASN A 39 -8.16 8.24 8.42
CA ASN A 39 -8.38 6.92 9.00
C ASN A 39 -9.58 6.17 8.37
N ARG A 40 -9.93 6.53 7.13
CA ARG A 40 -11.00 5.92 6.35
C ARG A 40 -10.44 4.75 5.56
N SER A 41 -11.16 3.63 5.58
CA SER A 41 -10.82 2.47 4.78
C SER A 41 -11.36 2.62 3.37
N PHE A 42 -10.54 2.27 2.38
CA PHE A 42 -10.92 2.23 0.98
C PHE A 42 -10.30 1.02 0.29
N GLU A 43 -10.96 0.52 -0.74
CA GLU A 43 -10.48 -0.61 -1.54
C GLU A 43 -9.87 -0.13 -2.86
N VAL A 44 -8.81 -0.81 -3.26
CA VAL A 44 -8.11 -0.56 -4.51
C VAL A 44 -7.71 -1.87 -5.15
N GLY A 45 -7.79 -1.93 -6.49
CA GLY A 45 -7.28 -3.07 -7.22
C GLY A 45 -5.76 -3.18 -7.06
N LEU A 46 -5.25 -4.39 -6.99
CA LEU A 46 -3.80 -4.66 -6.92
C LEU A 46 -3.04 -4.04 -8.10
N GLU A 47 -3.67 -4.00 -9.27
CA GLU A 47 -3.13 -3.36 -10.48
C GLU A 47 -3.11 -1.83 -10.41
N GLU A 48 -3.92 -1.23 -9.54
CA GLU A 48 -4.00 0.21 -9.32
C GLU A 48 -3.01 0.69 -8.24
N LEU A 49 -2.38 -0.25 -7.53
CA LEU A 49 -1.28 0.05 -6.62
C LEU A 49 -0.05 0.47 -7.42
N LEU A 50 0.52 1.59 -7.01
CA LEU A 50 1.77 2.08 -7.57
C LEU A 50 2.89 1.12 -7.13
N ASP A 51 3.65 0.62 -8.11
CA ASP A 51 4.67 -0.43 -7.95
C ASP A 51 5.85 -0.06 -7.05
N ASP A 52 5.89 1.17 -6.54
CA ASP A 52 6.99 1.69 -5.77
C ASP A 52 6.60 1.86 -4.28
N PRO A 53 6.70 0.79 -3.47
CA PRO A 53 6.74 0.91 -2.02
C PRO A 53 8.10 1.41 -1.53
N GLN A 54 9.03 1.82 -2.40
CA GLN A 54 10.21 2.56 -1.97
C GLN A 54 9.76 3.98 -1.62
N ILE A 55 9.10 4.10 -0.46
CA ILE A 55 9.53 5.16 0.46
C ILE A 55 11.05 4.96 0.52
N HIS A 56 11.78 5.75 -0.26
CA HIS A 56 13.19 5.98 0.02
C HIS A 56 13.17 6.32 1.51
N ASN A 57 13.63 5.38 2.34
CA ASN A 57 14.07 5.71 3.67
C ASN A 57 15.13 6.76 3.43
N HIS A 58 14.74 8.03 3.51
CA HIS A 58 15.66 9.16 3.49
C HIS A 58 16.35 9.26 4.86
N ASP A 59 16.72 8.09 5.39
CA ASP A 59 17.42 7.82 6.65
C ASP A 59 18.45 6.69 6.46
N ASP A 60 18.73 6.26 5.22
CA ASP A 60 20.03 5.64 4.89
C ASP A 60 21.11 6.74 4.82
N TYR A 61 21.34 7.45 5.93
CA TYR A 61 22.61 8.11 6.18
C TYR A 61 23.43 7.20 7.10
N TYR A 62 24.17 6.27 6.49
CA TYR A 62 25.40 5.79 7.08
C TYR A 62 26.43 6.92 6.98
N TYR A 63 26.65 7.66 8.07
CA TYR A 63 27.98 8.08 8.55
C TYR A 63 27.89 8.80 9.90
#